data_AF-A0A941SFX8-F1
#
_entry.id   AF-A0A941SFX8-F1
#
_cell.length_a   1.000
_cell.length_b   1.000
_cell.length_c   1.000
_cell.angle_alpha   90.00
_cell.angle_beta   90.00
_cell.angle_gamma   90.00
#
_symmetry.space_group_name_H-M   'P 1'
#
loop_
_entity.id
_entity.type
_entity.pdbx_description
1 polymer ?
#
loop_
_entity_poly.entity_id
_entity_poly.type
_entity_poly.pdbx_seq_one_letter_code
_entity_poly.pdbx_strand_id
1 'polypeptide(L)'
;MIEGITDRMRKPLLLALTALLIACATPLHGDLEQQRKKWREANTTHYRFELNLVCFCTFRNRMPLQIEVLNGQVVMMKDNAGRAVTAEDANYDYFSRYATFDRLLSEIQSDLSGKADKVVVAYHPDYGFPTRITVDRITGAADDELSLTVSAFEQLP
;
A
#
# COMPACT_ATOMS: atom_id res chain seq x y z
N MET A 1 52.16 -63.18 -5.16
CA MET A 1 53.27 -62.34 -5.63
C MET A 1 52.67 -61.03 -6.14
N ILE A 2 53.07 -59.92 -5.50
CA ILE A 2 53.06 -58.51 -5.97
C ILE A 2 51.63 -57.92 -6.11
N GLU A 3 51.13 -57.15 -5.12
CA GLU A 3 51.23 -55.67 -5.00
C GLU A 3 50.77 -54.93 -6.28
N GLY A 4 49.92 -53.91 -6.29
CA GLY A 4 49.32 -53.07 -5.26
C GLY A 4 48.71 -51.83 -5.94
N ILE A 5 47.90 -51.10 -5.17
CA ILE A 5 47.56 -49.69 -5.34
C ILE A 5 46.56 -49.35 -6.45
N THR A 6 45.27 -49.50 -6.09
CA THR A 6 44.18 -48.70 -6.66
C THR A 6 44.31 -47.28 -6.10
N ASP A 7 44.62 -46.31 -6.96
CA ASP A 7 44.79 -44.92 -6.57
C ASP A 7 43.47 -44.32 -6.02
N ARG A 8 43.57 -43.80 -4.80
CA ARG A 8 42.50 -43.21 -4.01
C ARG A 8 42.54 -41.70 -4.20
N MET A 9 41.93 -41.18 -5.26
CA MET A 9 41.82 -39.74 -5.45
C MET A 9 40.45 -39.20 -5.05
N ARG A 10 40.41 -38.77 -3.77
CA ARG A 10 39.79 -37.53 -3.26
C ARG A 10 38.36 -37.17 -3.72
N LYS A 11 37.40 -37.34 -2.81
CA LYS A 11 36.08 -36.67 -2.85
C LYS A 11 36.25 -35.15 -2.91
N PRO A 12 35.61 -34.43 -3.87
CA PRO A 12 35.16 -33.08 -3.64
C PRO A 12 33.70 -33.14 -3.21
N LEU A 13 33.50 -32.76 -1.96
CA LEU A 13 32.22 -32.35 -1.37
C LEU A 13 31.52 -31.39 -2.36
N LEU A 14 30.37 -31.79 -2.92
CA LEU A 14 29.49 -30.84 -3.61
C LEU A 14 28.92 -29.90 -2.53
N LEU A 15 29.57 -28.74 -2.37
CA LEU A 15 29.03 -27.64 -1.58
C LEU A 15 27.73 -27.17 -2.23
N ALA A 16 26.61 -27.42 -1.55
CA ALA A 16 25.34 -26.80 -1.84
C ALA A 16 25.50 -25.28 -1.68
N LEU A 17 25.49 -24.55 -2.79
CA LEU A 17 25.51 -23.09 -2.80
C LEU A 17 24.09 -22.58 -2.52
N THR A 18 23.66 -22.61 -1.25
CA THR A 18 22.45 -21.92 -0.82
C THR A 18 22.75 -20.42 -0.75
N ALA A 19 22.49 -19.71 -1.84
CA ALA A 19 22.47 -18.25 -1.84
C ALA A 19 21.27 -17.76 -1.02
N LEU A 20 21.48 -17.44 0.27
CA LEU A 20 20.53 -16.64 1.03
C LEU A 20 20.59 -15.20 0.50
N LEU A 21 19.70 -14.88 -0.43
CA LEU A 21 19.37 -13.49 -0.77
C LEU A 21 18.67 -12.86 0.43
N ILE A 22 19.45 -12.22 1.31
CA ILE A 22 18.89 -11.35 2.34
C ILE A 22 18.50 -10.05 1.64
N ALA A 23 17.24 -9.96 1.21
CA ALA A 23 16.68 -8.71 0.74
C ALA A 23 16.68 -7.72 1.92
N CYS A 24 17.44 -6.63 1.82
CA CYS A 24 17.35 -5.53 2.78
C CYS A 24 15.98 -4.87 2.63
N ALA A 25 15.01 -5.25 3.47
CA ALA A 25 13.81 -4.48 3.65
C ALA A 25 14.19 -3.15 4.32
N THR A 26 13.86 -2.02 3.69
CA THR A 26 14.03 -0.72 4.35
C THR A 26 13.03 -0.62 5.51
N PRO A 27 13.33 0.11 6.59
CA PRO A 27 12.47 0.18 7.78
C PRO A 27 11.01 0.53 7.46
N LEU A 28 10.78 1.43 6.49
CA LEU A 28 9.45 1.84 6.06
C LEU A 28 8.68 0.73 5.30
N HIS A 29 9.37 -0.08 4.51
CA HIS A 29 8.75 -1.26 3.88
C HIS A 29 8.39 -2.32 4.92
N GLY A 30 9.25 -2.51 5.94
CA GLY A 30 8.97 -3.42 7.05
C GLY A 30 7.73 -3.01 7.84
N ASP A 31 7.58 -1.70 8.12
CA ASP A 31 6.39 -1.16 8.77
C ASP A 31 5.14 -1.38 7.90
N LEU A 32 5.18 -1.04 6.60
CA LEU A 32 4.03 -1.24 5.71
C LEU A 32 3.49 -2.68 5.74
N GLU A 33 4.36 -3.68 5.65
CA GLU A 33 3.93 -5.09 5.65
C GLU A 33 3.35 -5.53 7.00
N GLN A 34 3.88 -5.00 8.12
CA GLN A 34 3.30 -5.22 9.44
C GLN A 34 1.88 -4.63 9.53
N GLN A 35 1.67 -3.41 9.04
CA GLN A 35 0.37 -2.75 9.07
C GLN A 35 -0.63 -3.41 8.11
N ARG A 36 -0.17 -3.86 6.93
CA ARG A 36 -0.96 -4.67 5.99
C ARG A 36 -1.45 -5.96 6.64
N LYS A 37 -0.57 -6.67 7.36
CA LYS A 37 -0.94 -7.88 8.11
C LYS A 37 -2.02 -7.57 9.16
N LYS A 38 -1.84 -6.49 9.92
CA LYS A 38 -2.79 -6.04 10.94
C LYS A 38 -4.17 -5.72 10.37
N TRP A 39 -4.22 -5.03 9.24
CA TRP A 39 -5.46 -4.76 8.51
C TRP A 39 -6.17 -6.04 8.07
N ARG A 40 -5.42 -6.99 7.50
CA ARG A 40 -5.99 -8.29 7.11
C ARG A 40 -6.54 -9.08 8.29
N GLU A 41 -5.83 -9.06 9.43
CA GLU A 41 -6.24 -9.78 10.64
C GLU A 41 -7.45 -9.15 11.32
N ALA A 42 -7.67 -7.85 11.16
CA ALA A 42 -8.90 -7.19 11.62
C ALA A 42 -10.16 -7.68 10.90
N ASN A 43 -10.02 -8.31 9.72
CA ASN A 43 -11.10 -8.95 8.95
C ASN A 43 -12.36 -8.08 8.82
N THR A 44 -12.17 -6.77 8.65
CA THR A 44 -13.27 -5.80 8.52
C THR A 44 -13.78 -5.84 7.08
N THR A 45 -14.95 -6.43 6.86
CA THR A 45 -15.51 -6.62 5.52
C THR A 45 -16.49 -5.52 5.10
N HIS A 46 -17.18 -4.90 6.05
CA HIS A 46 -18.13 -3.82 5.80
C HIS A 46 -17.75 -2.59 6.61
N TYR A 47 -17.47 -1.48 5.92
CA TYR A 47 -17.03 -0.24 6.57
C TYR A 47 -17.30 0.98 5.71
N ARG A 48 -17.35 2.13 6.36
CA ARG A 48 -17.31 3.44 5.70
C ARG A 48 -16.21 4.32 6.26
N PHE A 49 -15.78 5.28 5.44
CA PHE A 49 -14.82 6.30 5.82
C PHE A 49 -14.94 7.53 4.92
N GLU A 50 -14.31 8.61 5.36
CA GLU A 50 -14.08 9.79 4.55
C GLU A 50 -12.64 9.84 4.05
N LEU A 51 -12.46 10.16 2.77
CA LEU A 51 -11.16 10.33 2.14
C LEU A 51 -11.00 11.78 1.67
N ASN A 52 -10.01 12.47 2.20
CA ASN A 52 -9.64 13.81 1.77
C ASN A 52 -8.31 13.77 0.99
N LEU A 53 -8.35 14.24 -0.25
CA LEU A 53 -7.19 14.35 -1.15
C LEU A 53 -6.79 15.81 -1.30
N VAL A 54 -5.54 16.14 -0.99
CA VAL A 54 -4.97 17.49 -1.17
C VAL A 54 -3.81 17.39 -2.15
N CYS A 55 -3.96 18.09 -3.27
CA CYS A 55 -2.99 18.25 -4.35
C CYS A 55 -3.39 19.47 -5.20
N PHE A 56 -2.56 19.85 -6.16
CA PHE A 56 -2.91 20.84 -7.18
C PHE A 56 -3.81 20.23 -8.28
N CYS A 57 -4.92 19.61 -7.86
CA CYS A 57 -5.85 18.89 -8.72
C CYS A 57 -7.16 19.66 -8.90
N THR A 58 -7.77 19.54 -10.09
CA THR A 58 -9.03 20.26 -10.45
C THR A 58 -10.23 19.85 -9.60
N PHE A 59 -10.22 18.63 -9.04
CA PHE A 59 -11.32 18.09 -8.24
C PHE A 59 -11.19 18.35 -6.73
N ARG A 60 -10.20 19.14 -6.28
CA ARG A 60 -9.96 19.37 -4.83
C ARG A 60 -11.18 19.89 -4.06
N ASN A 61 -12.07 20.61 -4.75
CA ASN A 61 -13.29 21.18 -4.18
C ASN A 61 -14.40 20.14 -3.94
N ARG A 62 -14.19 18.87 -4.30
CA ARG A 62 -15.13 17.75 -4.10
C ARG A 62 -14.88 16.97 -2.81
N MET A 63 -13.85 17.34 -2.06
CA MET A 63 -13.42 16.62 -0.85
C MET A 63 -14.19 17.06 0.41
N PRO A 64 -14.32 16.18 1.42
CA PRO A 64 -13.94 14.76 1.40
C PRO A 64 -14.91 13.92 0.54
N LEU A 65 -14.42 12.78 0.06
CA LEU A 65 -15.27 11.73 -0.47
C LEU A 65 -15.79 10.86 0.67
N GLN A 66 -17.06 10.50 0.64
CA GLN A 66 -17.65 9.47 1.50
C GLN A 66 -17.64 8.14 0.77
N ILE A 67 -17.03 7.12 1.36
CA ILE A 67 -16.82 5.82 0.72
C ILE A 67 -17.34 4.73 1.63
N GLU A 68 -18.11 3.80 1.07
CA GLU A 68 -18.57 2.58 1.73
C GLU A 68 -18.06 1.37 0.96
N VAL A 69 -17.51 0.41 1.70
CA VAL A 69 -16.89 -0.79 1.18
C VAL A 69 -17.54 -2.00 1.82
N LEU A 70 -17.99 -2.94 0.99
CA LEU A 70 -18.55 -4.21 1.40
C LEU A 70 -17.81 -5.35 0.70
N ASN A 71 -17.28 -6.29 1.47
CA ASN A 71 -16.50 -7.43 1.00
C ASN A 71 -15.37 -7.04 0.03
N GLY A 72 -14.69 -5.94 0.34
CA GLY A 72 -13.59 -5.39 -0.47
C GLY A 72 -14.02 -4.65 -1.74
N GLN A 73 -15.33 -4.51 -1.99
CA GLN A 73 -15.88 -3.76 -3.12
C GLN A 73 -16.44 -2.42 -2.66
N VAL A 74 -16.18 -1.36 -3.43
CA VAL A 74 -16.79 -0.04 -3.20
C VAL A 74 -18.26 -0.12 -3.60
N VAL A 75 -19.17 -0.04 -2.63
CA VAL A 75 -20.62 -0.07 -2.85
C VAL A 75 -21.25 1.32 -2.89
N MET A 76 -20.55 2.32 -2.34
CA MET A 76 -20.92 3.73 -2.46
C MET A 76 -19.68 4.60 -2.49
N MET A 77 -19.71 5.62 -3.35
CA MET A 77 -18.80 6.76 -3.28
C MET A 77 -19.59 8.04 -3.58
N LYS A 78 -19.48 9.04 -2.70
CA LYS A 78 -20.11 10.35 -2.86
C LYS A 78 -19.10 11.46 -2.62
N ASP A 79 -19.25 12.58 -3.34
CA ASP A 79 -18.49 13.79 -3.03
C ASP A 79 -19.13 14.61 -1.89
N ASN A 80 -18.47 15.68 -1.50
CA ASN A 80 -18.92 16.58 -0.43
C ASN A 80 -20.26 17.29 -0.69
N ALA A 81 -20.75 17.29 -1.93
CA ALA A 81 -22.08 17.78 -2.29
C ALA A 81 -23.14 16.65 -2.28
N GLY A 82 -22.76 15.44 -1.87
CA GLY A 82 -23.61 14.26 -1.85
C GLY A 82 -23.84 13.63 -3.21
N ARG A 83 -23.13 14.06 -4.27
CA ARG A 83 -23.29 13.50 -5.62
C ARG A 83 -22.54 12.19 -5.70
N ALA A 84 -23.18 11.19 -6.30
CA ALA A 84 -22.55 9.89 -6.53
C ALA A 84 -21.35 10.04 -7.48
N VAL A 85 -20.26 9.35 -7.16
CA VAL A 85 -19.10 9.17 -8.03
C VAL A 85 -19.15 7.75 -8.57
N THR A 86 -19.59 7.60 -9.81
CA THR A 86 -19.70 6.32 -10.52
C THR A 86 -18.66 6.23 -11.63
N ALA A 87 -18.62 5.11 -12.36
CA ALA A 87 -17.67 4.90 -13.45
C ALA A 87 -17.76 5.95 -14.58
N GLU A 88 -18.89 6.65 -14.68
CA GLU A 88 -19.11 7.74 -15.64
C GLU A 88 -18.51 9.08 -15.19
N ASP A 89 -18.05 9.20 -13.94
CA ASP A 89 -17.37 10.40 -13.45
C ASP A 89 -15.97 10.51 -14.07
N ALA A 90 -15.64 11.69 -14.62
CA ALA A 90 -14.34 11.93 -15.25
C ALA A 90 -13.12 11.71 -14.33
N ASN A 91 -13.31 11.72 -13.00
CA ASN A 91 -12.25 11.49 -12.01
C ASN A 91 -12.37 10.14 -11.31
N TYR A 92 -13.29 9.27 -11.74
CA TYR A 92 -13.54 7.98 -11.09
C TYR A 92 -12.27 7.13 -10.98
N ASP A 93 -11.52 7.01 -12.07
CA ASP A 93 -10.28 6.23 -12.08
C ASP A 93 -9.25 6.77 -11.08
N TYR A 94 -9.19 8.09 -10.92
CA TYR A 94 -8.30 8.70 -9.93
C TYR A 94 -8.74 8.39 -8.49
N PHE A 95 -10.03 8.57 -8.19
CA PHE A 95 -10.55 8.33 -6.84
C PHE A 95 -10.55 6.85 -6.45
N SER A 96 -10.90 5.98 -7.40
CA SER A 96 -11.04 4.55 -7.17
C SER A 96 -9.71 3.90 -6.74
N ARG A 97 -8.55 4.44 -7.16
CA ARG A 97 -7.22 4.02 -6.69
C ARG A 97 -7.01 4.12 -5.18
N TYR A 98 -7.81 4.92 -4.48
CA TYR A 98 -7.68 5.15 -3.05
C TYR A 98 -8.91 4.71 -2.26
N ALA A 99 -9.89 4.09 -2.93
CA ALA A 99 -11.24 3.88 -2.40
C ALA A 99 -11.40 2.65 -1.48
N THR A 100 -10.33 1.92 -1.19
CA THR A 100 -10.31 0.89 -0.14
C THR A 100 -8.96 0.94 0.57
N PHE A 101 -8.89 0.41 1.79
CA PHE A 101 -7.62 0.38 2.52
C PHE A 101 -6.58 -0.52 1.86
N ASP A 102 -6.98 -1.61 1.21
CA ASP A 102 -6.06 -2.44 0.42
C ASP A 102 -5.48 -1.68 -0.77
N ARG A 103 -6.29 -0.84 -1.42
CA ARG A 103 -5.83 0.01 -2.52
C ARG A 103 -4.88 1.10 -2.02
N LEU A 104 -5.19 1.76 -0.89
CA LEU A 104 -4.25 2.69 -0.25
C LEU A 104 -2.90 2.04 0.08
N LEU A 105 -2.91 0.85 0.69
CA LEU A 105 -1.69 0.10 1.00
C LEU A 105 -0.92 -0.29 -0.27
N SER A 106 -1.62 -0.56 -1.37
CA SER A 106 -1.01 -0.87 -2.67
C SER A 106 -0.38 0.36 -3.33
N GLU A 107 -1.02 1.53 -3.22
CA GLU A 107 -0.47 2.80 -3.69
C GLU A 107 0.78 3.19 -2.89
N ILE A 108 0.75 3.08 -1.55
CA ILE A 108 1.94 3.28 -0.71
C ILE A 108 3.08 2.37 -1.14
N GLN A 109 2.82 1.06 -1.33
CA GLN A 109 3.84 0.13 -1.81
C GLN A 109 4.41 0.59 -3.16
N SER A 110 3.56 1.06 -4.07
CA SER A 110 4.00 1.52 -5.37
C SER A 110 4.86 2.78 -5.29
N ASP A 111 4.54 3.72 -4.40
CA ASP A 111 5.31 4.93 -4.18
C ASP A 111 6.68 4.61 -3.58
N LEU A 112 6.71 3.71 -2.59
CA LEU A 112 7.94 3.21 -1.97
C LEU A 112 8.84 2.41 -2.93
N SER A 113 8.26 1.81 -3.97
CA SER A 113 8.98 1.07 -5.01
C SER A 113 9.55 1.97 -6.12
N GLY A 114 9.78 3.26 -5.83
CA GLY A 114 10.49 4.18 -6.71
C GLY A 114 9.59 5.09 -7.56
N LYS A 115 8.30 5.22 -7.23
CA LYS A 115 7.44 6.26 -7.84
C LYS A 115 7.46 7.58 -7.07
N ALA A 116 8.10 7.63 -5.91
CA ALA A 116 8.27 8.84 -5.13
C ALA A 116 9.63 8.90 -4.42
N ASP A 117 10.16 10.12 -4.31
CA ASP A 117 11.37 10.39 -3.53
C ASP A 117 11.11 10.27 -2.01
N LYS A 118 9.91 10.67 -1.56
CA LYS A 118 9.56 10.62 -0.14
C LYS A 118 8.10 10.24 0.08
N VAL A 119 7.91 9.29 0.99
CA VAL A 119 6.59 8.85 1.46
C VAL A 119 6.59 8.86 2.98
N VAL A 120 5.57 9.46 3.58
CA VAL A 120 5.32 9.44 5.02
C VAL A 120 3.91 8.91 5.25
N VAL A 121 3.78 7.90 6.10
CA VAL A 121 2.49 7.27 6.41
C VAL A 121 2.26 7.24 7.90
N ALA A 122 1.03 7.53 8.32
CA ALA A 122 0.53 7.21 9.64
C ALA A 122 -0.58 6.16 9.50
N TYR A 123 -0.67 5.26 10.47
CA TYR A 123 -1.60 4.14 10.47
C TYR A 123 -2.54 4.18 11.67
N HIS A 124 -3.70 3.55 11.54
CA HIS A 124 -4.63 3.39 12.65
C HIS A 124 -4.03 2.45 13.72
N PRO A 125 -4.02 2.83 15.00
CA PRO A 125 -3.33 2.09 16.05
C PRO A 125 -3.91 0.70 16.28
N ASP A 126 -5.20 0.45 16.00
CA ASP A 126 -5.83 -0.87 16.22
C ASP A 126 -6.00 -1.69 14.93
N TYR A 127 -6.26 -1.04 13.80
CA TYR A 127 -6.61 -1.71 12.55
C TYR A 127 -5.49 -1.72 11.51
N GLY A 128 -4.45 -0.89 11.64
CA GLY A 128 -3.33 -0.88 10.70
C GLY A 128 -3.63 -0.30 9.30
N PHE A 129 -4.83 0.22 9.04
CA PHE A 129 -5.07 0.93 7.77
C PHE A 129 -4.41 2.33 7.79
N PRO A 130 -4.04 2.89 6.63
CA PRO A 130 -3.45 4.24 6.55
C PRO A 130 -4.45 5.33 6.96
N THR A 131 -4.07 6.21 7.89
CA THR A 131 -4.85 7.39 8.32
C THR A 131 -4.35 8.68 7.69
N ARG A 132 -3.05 8.75 7.37
CA ARG A 132 -2.43 9.86 6.64
C ARG A 132 -1.36 9.32 5.72
N ILE A 133 -1.32 9.82 4.50
CA ILE A 133 -0.26 9.53 3.53
C ILE A 133 0.19 10.87 2.96
N THR A 134 1.49 11.11 2.92
CA THR A 134 2.08 12.27 2.24
C THR A 134 3.14 11.74 1.28
N VAL A 135 3.01 12.12 0.02
CA VAL A 135 3.88 11.71 -1.08
C VAL A 135 4.45 12.97 -1.71
N ASP A 136 5.77 13.02 -1.79
CA ASP A 136 6.54 14.00 -2.55
C ASP A 136 7.28 13.18 -3.63
N ARG A 137 6.90 13.40 -4.90
CA ARG A 137 7.33 12.51 -5.99
C ARG A 137 8.73 12.89 -6.44
N ILE A 138 8.99 14.19 -6.54
CA ILE A 138 10.25 14.77 -7.00
C ILE A 138 10.64 15.88 -6.04
N THR A 139 11.70 15.64 -5.26
CA THR A 139 12.15 16.58 -4.23
C THR A 139 12.44 17.96 -4.83
N GLY A 140 11.69 18.96 -4.37
CA GLY A 140 11.87 20.36 -4.79
C GLY A 140 11.20 20.73 -6.12
N ALA A 141 10.46 19.80 -6.74
CA ALA A 141 9.44 20.18 -7.72
C ALA A 141 8.24 20.80 -6.99
N ALA A 142 7.43 21.56 -7.71
CA ALA A 142 6.19 22.13 -7.17
C ALA A 142 5.00 21.46 -7.86
N ASP A 143 3.90 21.34 -7.11
CA ASP A 143 2.60 20.83 -7.56
C ASP A 143 2.57 19.32 -7.87
N ASP A 144 3.61 18.57 -7.52
CA ASP A 144 3.66 17.10 -7.63
C ASP A 144 3.30 16.38 -6.32
N GLU A 145 3.16 17.12 -5.22
CA GLU A 145 2.83 16.56 -3.91
C GLU A 145 1.39 16.08 -3.79
N LEU A 146 1.20 15.00 -3.04
CA LEU A 146 -0.11 14.45 -2.74
C LEU A 146 -0.21 14.13 -1.24
N SER A 147 -1.25 14.66 -0.59
CA SER A 147 -1.61 14.29 0.78
C SER A 147 -2.98 13.66 0.80
N LEU A 148 -3.08 12.46 1.39
CA LEU A 148 -4.33 11.77 1.68
C LEU A 148 -4.57 11.74 3.18
N THR A 149 -5.82 11.93 3.59
CA THR A 149 -6.24 11.76 4.99
C THR A 149 -7.53 10.94 5.03
N VAL A 150 -7.54 9.91 5.87
CA VAL A 150 -8.70 9.08 6.18
C VAL A 150 -9.27 9.50 7.52
N SER A 151 -10.59 9.71 7.55
CA SER A 151 -11.33 10.11 8.76
C SER A 151 -12.69 9.42 8.81
N ALA A 152 -13.41 9.60 9.92
CA ALA A 152 -14.78 9.09 10.10
C ALA A 152 -14.93 7.59 9.78
N PHE A 153 -13.91 6.78 10.12
CA PHE A 153 -13.95 5.34 9.94
C PHE A 153 -15.00 4.74 10.87
N GLU A 154 -15.85 3.89 10.31
CA GLU A 154 -16.89 3.15 11.04
C GLU A 154 -17.03 1.76 10.41
N GLN A 155 -17.01 0.73 11.25
CA GLN A 155 -17.40 -0.63 10.85
C GLN A 155 -18.92 -0.71 10.75
N LEU A 156 -19.41 -1.32 9.69
CA LEU A 156 -20.83 -1.48 9.43
C LEU A 156 -21.26 -2.94 9.66
N PRO A 157 -22.56 -3.19 9.96
CA PRO A 157 -23.09 -4.54 10.21
C PRO A 157 -22.96 -5.50 9.02
#